data_AF-A0A3C0DN37-F1
#
_entry.id   AF-A0A3C0DN37-F1
#
_cell.length_a   1.000
_cell.length_b   1.000
_cell.length_c   1.000
_cell.angle_alpha   90.00
_cell.angle_beta   90.00
_cell.angle_gamma   90.00
#
_symmetry.space_group_name_H-M   'P 1'
#
loop_
_entity.id
_entity.type
_entity.pdbx_description
1 polymer ?
#
loop_
_entity_poly.entity_id
_entity_poly.type
_entity_poly.pdbx_seq_one_letter_code
_entity_poly.pdbx_strand_id
1 'polypeptide(L)'
;EKILKTDKEDKSLCPNTKNSVFIDAYGDVFPCINFRYKIGDVFSADLKNIWLGLERRYLLSLDKNMLTHCRSCNLQQECYPCPGLALLEDGSMFACSSSARKMAEAEHRNKKKGG
;
A
#
# COMPACT_ATOMS: atom_id res chain seq x y z
N GLU A 1 10.46 19.31 -19.36
CA GLU A 1 11.39 18.58 -18.47
C GLU A 1 11.23 17.09 -18.73
N LYS A 2 12.33 16.40 -19.05
CA LYS A 2 12.30 14.96 -19.40
C LYS A 2 12.06 14.16 -18.14
N ILE A 3 10.88 13.54 -18.02
CA ILE A 3 10.61 12.50 -17.04
C ILE A 3 11.57 11.35 -17.35
N LEU A 4 12.59 11.20 -16.51
CA LEU A 4 13.44 10.01 -16.46
C LEU A 4 12.55 8.83 -16.08
N LYS A 5 12.00 8.14 -17.08
CA LYS A 5 11.55 6.76 -16.93
C LYS A 5 12.79 5.95 -16.59
N THR A 6 13.00 5.73 -15.31
CA THR A 6 13.92 4.69 -14.87
C THR A 6 13.11 3.41 -14.93
N ASP A 7 13.47 2.54 -15.86
CA ASP A 7 12.91 1.19 -16.04
C ASP A 7 13.34 0.27 -14.88
N LYS A 8 12.99 0.66 -13.65
CA LYS A 8 13.05 -0.20 -12.47
C LYS A 8 11.63 -0.36 -11.99
N GLU A 9 11.15 -1.61 -12.02
CA GLU A 9 9.87 -2.01 -11.46
C GLU A 9 9.75 -1.43 -10.03
N ASP A 10 8.87 -0.43 -9.84
CA ASP A 10 8.68 0.19 -8.54
C ASP A 10 7.92 -0.79 -7.63
N LYS A 11 8.74 -1.52 -6.90
CA LYS A 11 8.41 -2.53 -5.90
C LYS A 11 7.90 -1.93 -4.59
N SER A 12 8.00 -0.61 -4.42
CA SER A 12 7.56 0.04 -3.20
C SER A 12 6.03 0.12 -3.10
N LEU A 13 5.54 0.29 -1.87
CA LEU A 13 4.13 0.57 -1.61
C LEU A 13 3.68 1.87 -2.28
N CYS A 14 2.35 2.03 -2.40
CA CYS A 14 1.71 3.22 -2.96
C CYS A 14 2.30 4.53 -2.38
N PRO A 15 2.53 5.57 -3.21
CA PRO A 15 3.13 6.84 -2.79
C PRO A 15 2.49 7.51 -1.58
N ASN A 16 1.18 7.33 -1.35
CA ASN A 16 0.50 7.88 -0.18
C ASN A 16 1.08 7.34 1.13
N THR A 17 1.57 6.08 1.16
CA THR A 17 2.27 5.52 2.32
C THR A 17 3.54 6.30 2.66
N LYS A 18 4.16 6.93 1.66
CA LYS A 18 5.42 7.66 1.78
C LYS A 18 5.23 9.13 2.12
N ASN A 19 4.16 9.73 1.60
CA ASN A 19 4.01 11.18 1.47
C ASN A 19 2.74 11.74 2.14
N SER A 20 1.91 10.89 2.77
CA SER A 20 0.68 11.31 3.43
C SER A 20 0.67 10.88 4.89
N VAL A 21 -0.11 11.58 5.69
CA VAL A 21 -0.39 11.20 7.07
C VAL A 21 -1.88 11.36 7.33
N PHE A 22 -2.45 10.44 8.09
CA PHE A 22 -3.81 10.51 8.59
C PHE A 22 -3.76 10.49 10.10
N ILE A 23 -4.48 11.42 10.74
CA ILE A 23 -4.57 11.52 12.20
C ILE A 23 -6.06 11.47 12.53
N ASP A 24 -6.47 10.57 13.41
CA ASP A 24 -7.86 10.48 13.83
C ASP A 24 -8.18 11.39 15.03
N ALA A 25 -9.45 11.38 15.46
CA ALA A 25 -9.91 12.21 16.57
C ALA A 25 -9.33 11.80 17.95
N TYR A 26 -8.76 10.60 18.05
CA TYR A 26 -8.07 10.11 19.24
C TYR A 26 -6.58 10.42 19.23
N GLY A 27 -6.08 11.09 18.19
CA GLY A 27 -4.68 11.45 18.04
C GLY A 27 -3.81 10.34 17.43
N ASP A 28 -4.39 9.21 17.05
CA ASP A 28 -3.65 8.11 16.45
C ASP A 28 -3.18 8.48 15.04
N VAL A 29 -1.91 8.21 14.76
CA VAL A 29 -1.26 8.54 13.49
C VAL A 29 -1.14 7.31 12.61
N PHE A 30 -1.51 7.45 11.35
CA PHE A 30 -1.52 6.39 10.33
C PHE A 30 -0.83 6.88 9.04
N PRO A 31 -0.23 5.97 8.24
CA PRO A 31 0.46 6.32 6.99
C PRO A 31 -0.49 6.80 5.88
N CYS A 32 -1.77 6.40 5.89
CA CYS A 32 -2.80 6.99 5.03
C CYS A 32 -4.19 6.65 5.57
N ILE A 33 -5.23 7.27 5.01
CA ILE A 33 -6.62 7.08 5.47
C ILE A 33 -7.11 5.62 5.43
N ASN A 34 -6.65 4.85 4.44
CA ASN A 34 -7.05 3.45 4.23
C ASN A 34 -6.17 2.45 4.97
N PHE A 35 -4.93 2.83 5.33
CA PHE A 35 -3.99 1.92 5.96
C PHE A 35 -3.94 2.18 7.46
N ARG A 36 -4.87 1.55 8.18
CA ARG A 36 -5.05 1.67 9.64
C ARG A 36 -3.99 0.93 10.45
N TYR A 37 -2.73 1.02 10.04
CA TYR A 37 -1.57 0.60 10.83
C TYR A 37 -1.08 1.80 11.65
N LYS A 38 -1.28 1.77 12.97
CA LYS A 38 -0.89 2.88 13.86
C LYS A 38 0.63 3.00 13.88
N ILE A 39 1.16 4.17 13.53
CA ILE A 39 2.59 4.49 13.54
C ILE A 39 2.99 5.41 14.70
N GLY A 40 2.02 5.97 15.43
CA GLY A 40 2.25 6.82 16.59
C GLY A 40 0.97 7.47 17.12
N ASP A 41 1.15 8.42 18.02
CA ASP A 41 0.09 9.16 18.71
C ASP A 41 0.59 10.60 18.98
N VAL A 42 -0.13 11.61 18.48
CA VAL A 42 0.27 13.02 18.60
C VAL A 42 0.18 13.59 20.01
N PHE A 43 -0.54 12.94 20.92
CA PHE A 43 -0.55 13.29 22.34
C PHE A 43 0.69 12.76 23.07
N SER A 44 1.36 11.75 22.51
CA SER A 44 2.56 11.13 23.08
C SER A 44 3.87 11.67 22.51
N ALA A 45 3.91 12.08 21.24
CA ALA A 45 5.11 12.62 20.59
C ALA A 45 4.76 13.61 19.48
N ASP A 46 5.68 14.51 19.15
CA ASP A 46 5.50 15.40 18.00
C ASP A 46 5.45 14.62 16.67
N LEU A 47 4.74 15.18 15.69
CA LEU A 47 4.52 14.53 14.41
C LEU A 47 5.82 14.20 13.66
N LYS A 48 6.87 15.02 13.83
CA LYS A 48 8.17 14.79 13.18
C LYS A 48 8.84 13.54 13.73
N ASN A 49 8.83 13.35 15.05
CA ASN A 49 9.39 12.16 15.70
C ASN A 49 8.62 10.90 15.33
N ILE A 50 7.30 10.97 15.26
CA ILE A 50 6.46 9.86 14.78
C ILE A 50 6.80 9.52 13.32
N TRP A 51 6.87 10.54 12.46
CA TRP A 51 7.12 10.37 11.04
C TRP A 51 8.51 9.83 10.71
N LEU A 52 9.51 10.21 11.52
CA LEU A 52 10.87 9.67 11.45
C LEU A 52 11.06 8.44 12.36
N GLY A 53 9.97 7.88 12.90
CA GLY A 53 9.98 6.77 13.84
C GLY A 53 10.29 5.41 13.19
N LEU A 54 10.48 4.41 14.06
CA LEU A 54 10.78 3.04 13.64
C LEU A 54 9.61 2.39 12.87
N GLU A 55 8.38 2.58 13.33
CA GLU A 55 7.18 2.02 12.68
C GLU A 55 7.02 2.51 11.24
N ARG A 56 7.18 3.82 11.01
CA ARG A 56 7.12 4.38 9.65
C ARG A 56 8.27 3.86 8.79
N ARG A 57 9.50 3.75 9.32
CA ARG A 57 10.63 3.14 8.58
C ARG A 57 10.37 1.68 8.23
N TYR A 58 9.77 0.91 9.13
CA TYR A 58 9.38 -0.47 8.87
C TYR A 58 8.39 -0.54 7.72
N LEU A 59 7.32 0.27 7.72
CA LEU A 59 6.37 0.31 6.59
C LEU A 59 7.02 0.68 5.26
N LEU A 60 8.00 1.60 5.27
CA LEU A 60 8.75 1.98 4.07
C LEU A 60 9.70 0.89 3.57
N SER A 61 10.08 -0.05 4.43
CA SER A 61 10.92 -1.20 4.05
C SER A 61 10.12 -2.30 3.34
N LEU A 62 8.78 -2.22 3.36
CA LEU A 62 7.91 -3.22 2.73
C LEU A 62 7.91 -3.10 1.21
N ASP A 63 7.90 -4.27 0.57
CA ASP A 63 7.89 -4.45 -0.89
C ASP A 63 6.65 -5.28 -1.29
N LYS A 64 6.06 -4.97 -2.45
CA LYS A 64 5.04 -5.80 -3.12
C LYS A 64 5.45 -7.27 -3.26
N ASN A 65 6.74 -7.60 -3.32
CA ASN A 65 7.24 -8.99 -3.37
C ASN A 65 7.04 -9.78 -2.06
N MET A 66 6.69 -9.10 -0.97
CA MET A 66 6.33 -9.74 0.30
C MET A 66 4.92 -10.33 0.28
N LEU A 67 4.13 -10.03 -0.76
CA LEU A 67 2.83 -10.65 -1.01
C LEU A 67 3.02 -12.09 -1.49
N THR A 68 2.87 -13.05 -0.57
CA THR A 68 3.13 -14.48 -0.79
C THR A 68 2.37 -15.06 -1.98
N HIS A 69 1.12 -14.63 -2.20
CA HIS A 69 0.27 -15.15 -3.27
C HIS A 69 0.43 -14.45 -4.62
N CYS A 70 1.11 -13.30 -4.65
CA CYS A 70 1.14 -12.47 -5.86
C CYS A 70 2.21 -12.89 -6.84
N ARG A 71 3.31 -13.54 -6.42
CA ARG A 71 4.49 -13.83 -7.26
C ARG A 71 4.23 -14.66 -8.53
N SER A 72 3.22 -15.52 -8.50
CA SER A 72 2.80 -16.34 -9.65
C SER A 72 1.42 -15.96 -10.18
N CYS A 73 0.87 -14.82 -9.76
CA CYS A 73 -0.46 -14.39 -10.15
C CYS A 73 -0.44 -13.84 -11.58
N ASN A 74 -1.32 -14.34 -12.43
CA ASN A 74 -1.47 -13.91 -13.83
C ASN A 74 -2.06 -12.49 -13.98
N LEU A 75 -2.49 -11.87 -12.88
CA LEU A 75 -3.07 -10.52 -12.84
C LEU A 75 -2.08 -9.45 -12.40
N GLN A 76 -0.78 -9.78 -12.25
CA GLN A 76 0.24 -8.84 -11.74
C GLN A 76 0.27 -7.50 -12.49
N GLN A 77 -0.03 -7.49 -13.80
CA GLN A 77 0.01 -6.27 -14.62
C GLN A 77 -1.23 -5.37 -14.43
N GLU A 78 -2.35 -5.94 -13.98
CA GLU A 78 -3.61 -5.22 -13.71
C GLU A 78 -3.81 -4.94 -12.22
N CYS A 79 -3.08 -5.64 -11.34
CA CYS A 79 -3.32 -5.58 -9.91
C CYS A 79 -2.42 -4.55 -9.22
N TYR A 80 -3.04 -3.60 -8.53
CA TYR A 80 -2.38 -2.62 -7.67
C TYR A 80 -2.85 -2.81 -6.22
N PRO A 81 -2.28 -3.79 -5.48
CA PRO A 81 -2.77 -4.14 -4.16
C PRO A 81 -2.50 -3.01 -3.16
N CYS A 82 -3.52 -2.67 -2.36
CA CYS A 82 -3.40 -1.73 -1.25
C CYS A 82 -3.18 -2.52 0.05
N PRO A 83 -2.04 -2.36 0.75
CA PRO A 83 -1.81 -3.07 2.02
C PRO A 83 -2.82 -2.68 3.10
N GLY A 84 -3.34 -1.44 3.06
CA GLY A 84 -4.39 -1.00 3.95
C GLY A 84 -5.71 -1.73 3.74
N LEU A 85 -6.11 -1.95 2.49
CA LEU A 85 -7.31 -2.73 2.18
C LEU A 85 -7.10 -4.22 2.46
N ALA A 86 -5.92 -4.77 2.16
CA ALA A 86 -5.59 -6.15 2.51
C ALA A 86 -5.66 -6.38 4.03
N LEU A 87 -5.14 -5.44 4.83
CA LEU A 87 -5.25 -5.49 6.29
C LEU A 87 -6.71 -5.43 6.76
N LEU A 88 -7.51 -4.53 6.17
CA LEU A 88 -8.91 -4.32 6.53
C LEU A 88 -9.81 -5.50 6.16
N GLU A 89 -9.64 -6.05 4.96
CA GLU A 89 -10.53 -7.07 4.37
C GLU A 89 -10.10 -8.50 4.72
N ASP A 90 -8.79 -8.75 4.70
CA ASP A 90 -8.21 -10.10 4.75
C ASP A 90 -7.38 -10.32 6.03
N GLY A 91 -7.31 -9.34 6.93
CA GLY A 91 -6.65 -9.43 8.24
C GLY A 91 -5.12 -9.37 8.20
N SER A 92 -4.52 -9.17 7.02
CA SER A 92 -3.06 -9.06 6.86
C SER A 92 -2.72 -8.08 5.75
N MET A 93 -1.81 -7.15 6.03
CA MET A 93 -1.29 -6.21 5.03
C MET A 93 -0.49 -6.90 3.90
N PHE A 94 -0.15 -8.19 4.08
CA PHE A 94 0.53 -9.02 3.07
C PHE A 94 -0.43 -9.92 2.28
N ALA A 95 -1.73 -9.84 2.55
CA ALA A 95 -2.74 -10.61 1.83
C ALA A 95 -3.02 -10.03 0.43
N CYS A 96 -3.89 -10.70 -0.32
CA CYS A 96 -4.15 -10.39 -1.72
C CYS A 96 -4.89 -9.06 -1.94
N SER A 97 -5.60 -8.55 -0.92
CA SER A 97 -6.71 -7.58 -1.07
C SER A 97 -7.79 -8.13 -1.99
N SER A 98 -8.79 -8.75 -1.38
CA SER A 98 -9.96 -9.32 -2.06
C SER A 98 -10.59 -8.36 -3.07
N SER A 99 -10.74 -7.08 -2.73
CA SER A 99 -11.29 -6.07 -3.63
C SER A 99 -10.37 -5.75 -4.81
N ALA A 100 -9.06 -5.56 -4.57
CA ALA A 100 -8.10 -5.27 -5.64
C ALA A 100 -8.03 -6.42 -6.67
N ARG A 101 -8.08 -7.67 -6.19
CA ARG A 101 -8.12 -8.85 -7.06
C ARG A 101 -9.34 -8.85 -7.97
N LYS A 102 -10.54 -8.60 -7.43
CA LYS A 102 -11.79 -8.60 -8.21
C LYS A 102 -11.77 -7.54 -9.31
N MET A 103 -11.21 -6.35 -9.03
CA MET A 103 -11.03 -5.30 -10.03
C MET A 103 -10.05 -5.73 -11.12
N ALA A 104 -8.89 -6.27 -10.74
CA ALA A 104 -7.90 -6.76 -11.69
C ALA A 104 -8.45 -7.88 -12.59
N GLU A 105 -9.27 -8.79 -12.05
CA GLU A 105 -9.96 -9.83 -12.84
C GLU A 105 -10.93 -9.22 -13.87
N ALA A 106 -11.66 -8.17 -13.51
CA ALA A 106 -12.55 -7.47 -14.44
C ALA A 106 -11.79 -6.78 -15.56
N GLU A 107 -10.71 -6.07 -15.23
CA GLU A 107 -9.83 -5.42 -16.21
C GLU A 107 -9.17 -6.43 -17.16
N HIS A 108 -8.63 -7.52 -16.61
CA HIS A 108 -8.00 -8.59 -17.39
C HIS A 108 -8.99 -9.25 -18.37
N ARG A 109 -10.26 -9.44 -17.96
CA ARG A 109 -11.33 -9.91 -18.85
C ARG A 109 -11.65 -8.91 -19.96
N ASN A 110 -11.69 -7.61 -19.64
CA ASN A 110 -11.99 -6.57 -20.62
C ASN A 110 -10.88 -6.43 -21.67
N LYS A 111 -9.61 -6.49 -21.26
CA LYS A 111 -8.46 -6.48 -22.20
C LYS A 111 -8.51 -7.65 -23.18
N LYS A 112 -8.90 -8.85 -22.74
CA LYS A 112 -9.06 -10.04 -23.60
C LYS A 112 -10.20 -9.95 -24.62
N LYS A 113 -11.20 -9.09 -24.39
CA LYS A 113 -12.34 -8.91 -25.31
C LYS A 113 -12.12 -7.79 -26.31
N GLY A 114 -11.20 -6.87 -26.04
CA GLY A 114 -10.90 -5.71 -26.89
C GLY A 114 -9.63 -5.88 -27.75
N GLY A 115 -9.07 -7.09 -27.81
CA GLY A 115 -7.92 -7.44 -28.64
C GLY A 115 -8.28 -8.41 -29.74
#